data_AF-A0A3D5HS90-F1
#
_entry.id   AF-A0A3D5HS90-F1
#
_cell.length_a   1.000
_cell.length_b   1.000
_cell.length_c   1.000
_cell.angle_alpha   90.00
_cell.angle_beta   90.00
_cell.angle_gamma   90.00
#
_symmetry.space_group_name_H-M   'P 1'
#
loop_
_entity.id
_entity.type
_entity.pdbx_description
1 polymer ?
#
loop_
_entity_poly.entity_id
_entity_poly.type
_entity_poly.pdbx_seq_one_letter_code
_entity_poly.pdbx_strand_id
1 'polypeptide(L)'
;MAKRKAIRQQTFRGRHPIFTDRGLQTTKSGTWWESNFYYLWFEYMKRSDYYRKVCEKNGKGNQKLYKDFGDIRDKDFKTWWNEKVDNGRQARGNFLFAEPNLDFSDFIDYEELMSLQTDIDNSNVKVLVIPTYLKKETVMERIRIIVRDEWQYDSDSKARYPINKSARNRESEMLEALKAYDLWKKGLTLTEIGAELRNWTIERTSIKSASYRKGDTMYEIKEANEMKPQYGRNGEVIGDLVQYAKALGFRMTTKGRRNVDNIHEGEFPLPIRKAKKNIEAVENSKFGVGHLKGDKD
;
A
#
# COMPACT_ATOMS: atom_id res chain seq x y z
N MET A 1 -3.34 11.62 43.47
CA MET A 1 -4.25 10.83 42.60
C MET A 1 -3.47 10.35 41.39
N ALA A 2 -3.45 9.05 41.12
CA ALA A 2 -2.87 8.55 39.87
C ALA A 2 -3.68 9.11 38.70
N LYS A 3 -3.07 10.00 37.89
CA LYS A 3 -3.67 10.49 36.64
C LYS A 3 -4.04 9.26 35.82
N ARG A 4 -5.34 9.05 35.55
CA ARG A 4 -5.80 8.03 34.59
C ARG A 4 -5.13 8.36 33.26
N LYS A 5 -4.06 7.64 32.90
CA LYS A 5 -3.52 7.69 31.53
C LYS A 5 -4.64 7.21 30.63
N ALA A 6 -5.22 8.12 29.86
CA ALA A 6 -6.12 7.76 28.78
C ALA A 6 -5.48 6.63 27.98
N ILE A 7 -6.28 5.63 27.61
CA ILE A 7 -5.83 4.51 26.78
C ILE A 7 -5.23 5.11 25.52
N ARG A 8 -3.90 5.05 25.42
CA ARG A 8 -3.10 5.59 24.32
C ARG A 8 -3.43 4.79 23.06
N GLN A 9 -4.50 5.14 22.36
CA GLN A 9 -4.82 4.57 21.07
C GLN A 9 -3.88 5.19 20.04
N GLN A 10 -2.85 4.45 19.65
CA GLN A 10 -2.03 4.83 18.50
C GLN A 10 -2.92 4.91 17.27
N THR A 11 -2.95 6.07 16.64
CA THR A 11 -3.81 6.32 15.49
C THR A 11 -3.06 6.00 14.19
N PHE A 12 -3.74 5.35 13.26
CA PHE A 12 -3.23 5.08 11.92
C PHE A 12 -4.05 5.88 10.92
N ARG A 13 -3.40 6.47 9.91
CA ARG A 13 -4.10 7.13 8.80
C ARG A 13 -4.75 6.13 7.86
N GLY A 14 -4.13 4.95 7.70
CA GLY A 14 -4.69 3.80 6.99
C GLY A 14 -5.50 2.90 7.93
N ARG A 15 -6.20 1.91 7.36
CA ARG A 15 -6.76 0.84 8.19
C ARG A 15 -5.59 0.04 8.77
N HIS A 16 -5.58 -0.26 10.06
CA HIS A 16 -4.51 -1.04 10.69
C HIS A 16 -4.74 -2.55 10.48
N PRO A 17 -3.70 -3.40 10.53
CA PRO A 17 -3.88 -4.83 10.38
C PRO A 17 -4.56 -5.38 11.63
N ILE A 18 -5.48 -6.32 11.42
CA ILE A 18 -6.11 -7.09 12.50
C ILE A 18 -5.64 -8.53 12.40
N PHE A 19 -5.20 -9.09 13.53
CA PHE A 19 -4.61 -10.43 13.63
C PHE A 19 -5.51 -11.46 14.34
N THR A 20 -6.80 -11.16 14.51
CA THR A 20 -7.83 -12.07 15.07
C THR A 20 -8.20 -13.18 14.08
N ASP A 21 -9.21 -14.00 14.38
CA ASP A 21 -9.70 -15.01 13.43
C ASP A 21 -10.56 -14.39 12.31
N ARG A 22 -10.53 -15.02 11.14
CA ARG A 22 -11.22 -14.56 9.91
C ARG A 22 -12.73 -14.67 10.11
N GLY A 23 -13.48 -13.58 9.91
CA GLY A 23 -14.95 -13.56 9.97
C GLY A 23 -15.55 -13.00 11.27
N LEU A 24 -14.74 -12.66 12.27
CA LEU A 24 -15.20 -11.84 13.40
C LEU A 24 -15.38 -10.40 12.93
N GLN A 25 -16.54 -9.78 13.23
CA GLN A 25 -16.79 -8.37 12.89
C GLN A 25 -15.66 -7.50 13.43
N THR A 26 -14.92 -6.89 12.50
CA THR A 26 -13.77 -6.04 12.79
C THR A 26 -14.24 -4.62 13.11
N THR A 27 -13.48 -3.92 13.96
CA THR A 27 -13.69 -2.49 14.22
C THR A 27 -13.71 -1.70 12.91
N LYS A 28 -14.42 -0.55 12.87
CA LYS A 28 -14.53 0.31 11.66
C LYS A 28 -13.17 0.74 11.08
N SER A 29 -12.08 0.64 11.85
CA SER A 29 -10.75 1.16 11.56
C SER A 29 -9.73 0.12 11.11
N GLY A 30 -10.04 -1.18 11.08
CA GLY A 30 -9.07 -2.22 10.72
C GLY A 30 -9.47 -3.07 9.50
N THR A 31 -8.50 -3.75 8.92
CA THR A 31 -8.68 -4.72 7.82
C THR A 31 -7.97 -6.02 8.19
N TRP A 32 -8.46 -7.14 7.66
CA TRP A 32 -7.71 -8.41 7.67
C TRP A 32 -6.26 -8.20 7.24
N TRP A 33 -5.31 -8.70 8.02
CA TRP A 33 -3.90 -8.35 7.85
C TRP A 33 -3.35 -8.72 6.46
N GLU A 34 -3.75 -9.85 5.86
CA GLU A 34 -3.29 -10.28 4.52
C GLU A 34 -3.76 -9.39 3.36
N SER A 35 -4.74 -8.53 3.61
CA SER A 35 -5.28 -7.61 2.60
C SER A 35 -5.08 -6.15 3.01
N ASN A 36 -4.10 -5.90 3.88
CA ASN A 36 -3.83 -4.59 4.43
C ASN A 36 -2.61 -3.92 3.77
N PHE A 37 -2.62 -2.58 3.65
CA PHE A 37 -1.50 -1.79 3.14
C PHE A 37 -0.16 -2.12 3.75
N TYR A 38 -0.11 -2.32 5.07
CA TYR A 38 1.13 -2.56 5.76
C TYR A 38 1.72 -3.94 5.49
N TYR A 39 0.85 -4.94 5.30
CA TYR A 39 1.25 -6.26 4.82
C TYR A 39 1.78 -6.18 3.40
N LEU A 40 1.10 -5.46 2.51
CA LEU A 40 1.57 -5.28 1.15
C LEU A 40 2.93 -4.56 1.13
N TRP A 41 3.13 -3.51 1.94
CA TRP A 41 4.45 -2.86 2.08
C TRP A 41 5.53 -3.90 2.41
N PHE A 42 5.29 -4.72 3.43
CA PHE A 42 6.21 -5.77 3.86
C PHE A 42 6.49 -6.77 2.74
N GLU A 43 5.47 -7.25 2.03
CA GLU A 43 5.62 -8.20 0.93
C GLU A 43 6.37 -7.60 -0.27
N TYR A 44 6.10 -6.34 -0.63
CA TYR A 44 6.84 -5.62 -1.66
C TYR A 44 8.32 -5.46 -1.28
N MET A 45 8.62 -5.19 0.00
CA MET A 45 9.98 -5.13 0.50
C MET A 45 10.71 -6.48 0.38
N LYS A 46 10.02 -7.60 0.66
CA LYS A 46 10.59 -8.96 0.48
C LYS A 46 10.98 -9.27 -0.96
N ARG A 47 10.37 -8.60 -1.94
CA ARG A 47 10.64 -8.78 -3.39
C ARG A 47 11.62 -7.75 -3.95
N SER A 48 12.14 -6.85 -3.10
CA SER A 48 13.22 -5.95 -3.48
C SER A 48 14.56 -6.68 -3.51
N ASP A 49 15.12 -6.83 -4.72
CA ASP A 49 16.49 -7.32 -4.91
C ASP A 49 17.52 -6.40 -4.23
N TYR A 50 17.24 -5.09 -4.15
CA TYR A 50 18.06 -4.14 -3.41
C TYR A 50 18.02 -4.42 -1.91
N TYR A 51 16.83 -4.54 -1.31
CA TYR A 51 16.71 -4.76 0.12
C TYR A 51 17.26 -6.11 0.56
N ARG A 52 17.13 -7.14 -0.29
CA ARG A 52 17.79 -8.44 -0.09
C ARG A 52 19.32 -8.29 0.05
N LYS A 53 19.96 -7.51 -0.82
CA LYS A 53 21.41 -7.21 -0.73
C LYS A 53 21.76 -6.40 0.53
N VAL A 54 20.89 -5.49 0.95
CA VAL A 54 21.05 -4.75 2.22
C VAL A 54 21.02 -5.72 3.41
N CYS A 55 20.11 -6.70 3.41
CA CYS A 55 20.04 -7.74 4.44
C CYS A 55 21.30 -8.62 4.45
N GLU A 56 21.76 -9.09 3.28
CA GLU A 56 22.99 -9.90 3.13
C GLU A 56 24.23 -9.20 3.69
N LYS A 57 24.27 -7.86 3.60
CA LYS A 57 25.38 -7.05 4.10
C LYS A 57 25.13 -6.45 5.48
N ASN A 58 24.18 -6.98 6.25
CA ASN A 58 23.83 -6.51 7.60
C ASN A 58 23.56 -4.99 7.65
N GLY A 59 22.83 -4.47 6.67
CA GLY A 59 22.44 -3.06 6.59
C GLY A 59 23.40 -2.14 5.84
N LYS A 60 24.58 -2.62 5.40
CA LYS A 60 25.47 -1.78 4.57
C LYS A 60 24.80 -1.43 3.24
N GLY A 61 24.75 -0.14 2.93
CA GLY A 61 24.07 0.43 1.76
C GLY A 61 22.76 1.15 2.08
N ASN A 62 22.03 0.71 3.13
CA ASN A 62 20.85 1.42 3.64
C ASN A 62 20.61 1.11 5.13
N GLN A 63 21.44 1.70 5.98
CA GLN A 63 21.41 1.42 7.42
C GLN A 63 20.10 1.89 8.07
N LYS A 64 19.51 2.98 7.59
CA LYS A 64 18.24 3.49 8.10
C LYS A 64 17.12 2.47 7.89
N LEU A 65 16.94 2.02 6.65
CA LEU A 65 15.90 1.05 6.31
C LEU A 65 16.13 -0.29 7.01
N TYR A 66 17.39 -0.74 7.12
CA TYR A 66 17.72 -1.96 7.85
C TYR A 66 17.49 -1.84 9.36
N LYS A 67 17.76 -0.69 9.98
CA LYS A 67 17.45 -0.45 11.40
C LYS A 67 15.96 -0.54 11.67
N ASP A 68 15.15 -0.01 10.76
CA ASP A 68 13.69 0.05 10.91
C ASP A 68 13.02 -1.30 10.61
N PHE A 69 13.43 -2.01 9.56
CA PHE A 69 12.79 -3.26 9.10
C PHE A 69 13.52 -4.53 9.53
N GLY A 70 14.84 -4.49 9.73
CA GLY A 70 15.67 -5.66 10.04
C GLY A 70 15.75 -6.67 8.89
N ASP A 71 16.31 -7.85 9.15
CA ASP A 71 16.23 -8.93 8.18
C ASP A 71 14.82 -9.54 8.16
N ILE A 72 14.09 -9.37 7.06
CA ILE A 72 12.70 -9.80 6.89
C ILE A 72 12.55 -11.05 6.01
N ARG A 73 13.66 -11.59 5.46
CA ARG A 73 13.62 -12.64 4.43
C ARG A 73 12.85 -13.88 4.90
N ASP A 74 13.14 -14.31 6.12
CA ASP A 74 12.55 -15.51 6.73
C ASP A 74 11.46 -15.19 7.77
N LYS A 75 11.01 -13.93 7.84
CA LYS A 75 9.97 -13.51 8.79
C LYS A 75 8.59 -13.55 8.13
N ASP A 76 7.61 -13.97 8.90
CA ASP A 76 6.21 -13.69 8.60
C ASP A 76 5.82 -12.28 9.09
N PHE A 77 4.80 -11.71 8.44
CA PHE A 77 4.37 -10.34 8.72
C PHE A 77 3.88 -10.15 10.16
N LYS A 78 3.18 -11.14 10.73
CA LYS A 78 2.60 -11.03 12.08
C LYS A 78 3.70 -11.00 13.13
N THR A 79 4.72 -11.86 13.01
CA THR A 79 5.90 -11.83 13.88
C THR A 79 6.63 -10.50 13.73
N TRP A 80 6.98 -10.12 12.50
CA TRP A 80 7.69 -8.87 12.23
C TRP A 80 6.97 -7.62 12.76
N TRP A 81 5.66 -7.54 12.55
CA TRP A 81 4.83 -6.42 13.00
C TRP A 81 4.83 -6.27 14.53
N ASN A 82 4.76 -7.39 15.24
CA ASN A 82 4.61 -7.44 16.70
C ASN A 82 5.94 -7.46 17.47
N GLU A 83 7.07 -7.57 16.79
CA GLU A 83 8.39 -7.44 17.40
C GLU A 83 8.51 -6.16 18.21
N LYS A 84 9.07 -6.27 19.41
CA LYS A 84 9.24 -5.12 20.29
C LYS A 84 10.44 -4.29 19.85
N VAL A 85 10.21 -3.00 19.65
CA VAL A 85 11.23 -1.99 19.33
C VAL A 85 11.15 -0.84 20.34
N ASP A 86 12.03 0.14 20.21
CA ASP A 86 12.12 1.28 21.13
C ASP A 86 12.24 0.80 22.59
N ASN A 87 13.27 -0.01 22.87
CA ASN A 87 13.55 -0.58 24.18
C ASN A 87 12.36 -1.35 24.80
N GLY A 88 11.58 -2.06 23.99
CA GLY A 88 10.47 -2.87 24.48
C GLY A 88 9.12 -2.15 24.56
N ARG A 89 9.08 -0.83 24.30
CA ARG A 89 7.91 0.01 24.58
C ARG A 89 6.74 -0.26 23.66
N GLN A 90 6.98 -0.61 22.40
CA GLN A 90 5.91 -0.81 21.43
C GLN A 90 6.27 -1.81 20.33
N ALA A 91 5.24 -2.28 19.64
CA ALA A 91 5.39 -3.14 18.46
C ALA A 91 6.04 -2.35 17.30
N ARG A 92 6.79 -3.05 16.44
CA ARG A 92 7.48 -2.48 15.29
C ARG A 92 6.52 -1.78 14.34
N GLY A 93 5.41 -2.41 13.99
CA GLY A 93 4.42 -1.82 13.08
C GLY A 93 3.85 -0.50 13.61
N ASN A 94 3.55 -0.47 14.90
CA ASN A 94 3.15 0.73 15.64
C ASN A 94 4.22 1.83 15.55
N PHE A 95 5.48 1.49 15.80
CA PHE A 95 6.59 2.44 15.73
C PHE A 95 6.87 3.03 14.35
N LEU A 96 6.64 2.26 13.29
CA LEU A 96 6.94 2.70 11.93
C LEU A 96 5.76 3.43 11.28
N PHE A 97 4.53 2.99 11.55
CA PHE A 97 3.38 3.35 10.72
C PHE A 97 2.25 4.09 11.46
N ALA A 98 2.24 4.10 12.79
CA ALA A 98 1.29 4.91 13.53
C ALA A 98 1.73 6.38 13.54
N GLU A 99 0.77 7.27 13.72
CA GLU A 99 1.07 8.65 14.06
C GLU A 99 1.80 8.68 15.41
N PRO A 100 2.81 9.54 15.57
CA PRO A 100 3.52 9.69 16.83
C PRO A 100 2.53 10.08 17.92
N ASN A 101 2.67 9.44 19.09
CA ASN A 101 1.92 9.91 20.25
C ASN A 101 2.54 11.22 20.70
N LEU A 102 1.68 12.19 21.00
CA LEU A 102 2.09 13.33 21.81
C LEU A 102 2.30 12.80 23.23
N ASP A 103 3.52 12.94 23.76
CA ASP A 103 3.93 12.29 25.01
C ASP A 103 3.48 13.02 26.28
N PHE A 104 2.75 14.13 26.14
CA PHE A 104 2.31 14.97 27.24
C PHE A 104 0.91 14.63 27.78
N SER A 105 0.63 14.99 29.05
CA SER A 105 -0.71 14.79 29.63
C SER A 105 -1.74 15.81 29.15
N ASP A 106 -3.03 15.49 29.24
CA ASP A 106 -4.14 16.37 28.80
C ASP A 106 -4.04 17.82 29.32
N PHE A 107 -3.45 18.00 30.51
CA PHE A 107 -2.98 19.28 31.01
C PHE A 107 -1.48 19.19 31.27
N ILE A 108 -0.74 20.15 30.73
CA ILE A 108 0.71 20.26 30.90
C ILE A 108 1.05 21.40 31.84
N ASP A 109 2.13 21.26 32.59
CA ASP A 109 2.69 22.37 33.35
C ASP A 109 3.57 23.28 32.48
N TYR A 110 4.15 24.32 33.08
CA TYR A 110 4.99 25.27 32.35
C TYR A 110 6.28 24.63 31.85
N GLU A 111 6.87 23.69 32.59
CA GLU A 111 8.12 23.03 32.20
C GLU A 111 7.89 22.09 31.01
N GLU A 112 6.79 21.33 31.04
CA GLU A 112 6.32 20.53 29.91
C GLU A 112 5.99 21.41 28.71
N LEU A 113 5.35 22.57 28.89
CA LEU A 113 5.08 23.53 27.81
C LEU A 113 6.37 24.02 27.14
N MET A 114 7.41 24.34 27.92
CA MET A 114 8.70 24.78 27.39
C MET A 114 9.37 23.68 26.55
N SER A 115 9.17 22.41 26.90
CA SER A 115 9.69 21.28 26.10
C SER A 115 9.05 21.15 24.71
N LEU A 116 7.87 21.75 24.50
CA LEU A 116 7.13 21.71 23.24
C LEU A 116 7.45 22.88 22.31
N GLN A 117 8.41 23.74 22.65
CA GLN A 117 8.72 24.95 21.87
C GLN A 117 8.89 24.66 20.37
N THR A 118 9.68 23.65 20.01
CA THR A 118 9.89 23.26 18.61
C THR A 118 8.61 22.81 17.91
N ASP A 119 7.71 22.11 18.61
CA ASP A 119 6.43 21.67 18.05
C ASP A 119 5.42 22.81 17.91
N ILE A 120 5.48 23.80 18.80
CA ILE A 120 4.70 25.03 18.70
C ILE A 120 5.17 25.86 17.51
N ASP A 121 6.48 26.08 17.38
CA ASP A 121 7.09 26.84 16.29
C ASP A 121 6.78 26.20 14.92
N ASN A 122 6.81 24.87 14.85
CA ASN A 122 6.46 24.11 13.65
C ASN A 122 4.94 23.97 13.42
N SER A 123 4.10 24.58 14.27
CA SER A 123 2.63 24.47 14.21
C SER A 123 2.10 23.03 14.31
N ASN A 124 2.87 22.11 14.89
CA ASN A 124 2.42 20.75 15.23
C ASN A 124 1.51 20.76 16.47
N VAL A 125 1.70 21.74 17.37
CA VAL A 125 0.92 21.94 18.59
C VAL A 125 0.46 23.39 18.68
N LYS A 126 -0.81 23.62 19.05
CA LYS A 126 -1.33 24.95 19.41
C LYS A 126 -1.60 25.02 20.91
N VAL A 127 -1.23 26.14 21.52
CA VAL A 127 -1.42 26.39 22.96
C VAL A 127 -2.67 27.22 23.17
N LEU A 128 -3.52 26.78 24.09
CA LEU A 128 -4.71 27.51 24.51
C LEU A 128 -4.56 27.94 25.98
N VAL A 129 -4.60 29.25 26.22
CA VAL A 129 -4.56 29.82 27.57
C VAL A 129 -5.98 29.99 28.11
N ILE A 130 -6.28 29.37 29.25
CA ILE A 130 -7.60 29.40 29.88
C ILE A 130 -7.52 30.16 31.22
N PRO A 131 -8.12 31.35 31.33
CA PRO A 131 -8.18 32.08 32.60
C PRO A 131 -9.08 31.35 33.61
N THR A 132 -8.57 31.14 34.83
CA THR A 132 -9.25 30.33 35.86
C THR A 132 -10.41 31.05 36.56
N TYR A 133 -10.49 32.37 36.44
CA TYR A 133 -11.58 33.18 37.01
C TYR A 133 -12.85 33.19 36.15
N LEU A 134 -12.80 32.60 34.95
CA LEU A 134 -13.97 32.50 34.06
C LEU A 134 -14.86 31.33 34.44
N LYS A 135 -16.18 31.50 34.26
CA LYS A 135 -17.13 30.39 34.36
C LYS A 135 -16.86 29.36 33.26
N LYS A 136 -17.12 28.10 33.57
CA LYS A 136 -16.88 26.95 32.67
C LYS A 136 -17.59 27.14 31.31
N GLU A 137 -18.82 27.65 31.33
CA GLU A 137 -19.61 27.89 30.13
C GLU A 137 -18.92 28.90 29.20
N THR A 138 -18.40 29.99 29.78
CA THR A 138 -17.65 31.03 29.05
C THR A 138 -16.34 30.48 28.48
N VAL A 139 -15.63 29.64 29.25
CA VAL A 139 -14.42 28.96 28.76
C VAL A 139 -14.76 28.09 27.55
N MET A 140 -15.77 27.21 27.66
CA MET A 140 -16.13 26.29 26.58
C MET A 140 -16.55 27.02 25.30
N GLU A 141 -17.30 28.12 25.42
CA GLU A 141 -17.71 28.91 24.25
C GLU A 141 -16.51 29.56 23.55
N ARG A 142 -15.58 30.12 24.33
CA ARG A 142 -14.32 30.66 23.79
C ARG A 142 -13.49 29.59 23.06
N ILE A 143 -13.38 28.40 23.65
CA ILE A 143 -12.66 27.28 23.02
C ILE A 143 -13.30 26.93 21.68
N ARG A 144 -14.63 26.83 21.62
CA ARG A 144 -15.34 26.51 20.38
C ARG A 144 -15.08 27.53 19.28
N ILE A 145 -15.11 28.83 19.61
CA ILE A 145 -14.84 29.91 18.65
C ILE A 145 -13.40 29.80 18.13
N ILE A 146 -12.42 29.69 19.04
CA ILE A 146 -10.99 29.57 18.66
C ILE A 146 -10.77 28.33 17.80
N VAL A 147 -11.32 27.18 18.17
CA VAL A 147 -11.19 25.96 17.36
C VAL A 147 -11.89 26.13 16.02
N ARG A 148 -13.06 26.77 15.94
CA ARG A 148 -13.73 27.00 14.66
C ARG A 148 -12.91 27.88 13.72
N ASP A 149 -12.30 28.94 14.24
CA ASP A 149 -11.70 30.00 13.43
C ASP A 149 -10.21 29.75 13.15
N GLU A 150 -9.48 29.14 14.11
CA GLU A 150 -8.02 28.97 14.05
C GLU A 150 -7.57 27.52 13.82
N TRP A 151 -8.47 26.53 13.91
CA TRP A 151 -8.09 25.13 13.74
C TRP A 151 -7.96 24.77 12.26
N GLN A 152 -6.71 24.55 11.84
CA GLN A 152 -6.42 23.94 10.55
C GLN A 152 -5.99 22.51 10.80
N TYR A 153 -6.77 21.56 10.26
CA TYR A 153 -6.45 20.16 10.37
C TYR A 153 -5.27 19.82 9.43
N ASP A 154 -4.09 19.58 10.00
CA ASP A 154 -2.97 18.99 9.27
C ASP A 154 -3.33 17.53 8.91
N SER A 155 -3.65 17.35 7.63
CA SER A 155 -4.01 16.05 7.08
C SER A 155 -2.79 15.20 6.78
N ASP A 156 -1.57 15.74 6.86
CA ASP A 156 -0.34 15.00 6.57
C ASP A 156 0.03 14.06 7.72
N SER A 157 0.65 12.95 7.33
CA SER A 157 1.04 11.92 8.28
C SER A 157 2.43 12.24 8.81
N LYS A 158 2.60 12.14 10.13
CA LYS A 158 3.88 12.27 10.82
C LYS A 158 4.47 10.89 11.17
N ALA A 159 3.84 9.80 10.69
CA ALA A 159 4.40 8.46 10.79
C ALA A 159 5.78 8.39 10.11
N ARG A 160 6.67 7.50 10.60
CA ARG A 160 8.01 7.33 10.01
C ARG A 160 7.94 6.86 8.56
N TYR A 161 6.93 6.04 8.25
CA TYR A 161 6.64 5.51 6.93
C TYR A 161 5.17 5.80 6.55
N PRO A 162 4.88 7.00 6.04
CA PRO A 162 3.52 7.41 5.73
C PRO A 162 2.98 6.69 4.48
N ILE A 163 1.70 6.31 4.50
CA ILE A 163 1.02 5.77 3.33
C ILE A 163 0.63 6.93 2.40
N ASN A 164 0.83 6.75 1.10
CA ASN A 164 0.33 7.70 0.12
C ASN A 164 -1.20 7.75 0.13
N LYS A 165 -1.77 8.93 0.40
CA LYS A 165 -3.23 9.16 0.49
C LYS A 165 -3.99 8.66 -0.73
N SER A 166 -3.44 8.82 -1.94
CA SER A 166 -4.12 8.45 -3.19
C SER A 166 -4.07 6.94 -3.50
N ALA A 167 -3.19 6.22 -2.81
CA ALA A 167 -3.08 4.77 -2.89
C ALA A 167 -4.01 4.08 -1.87
N ARG A 168 -4.59 4.83 -0.93
CA ARG A 168 -5.55 4.34 0.07
C ARG A 168 -6.78 3.71 -0.63
N ASN A 169 -7.29 2.61 -0.06
CA ASN A 169 -8.37 1.78 -0.58
C ASN A 169 -8.08 1.05 -1.93
N ARG A 170 -6.82 0.85 -2.31
CA ARG A 170 -6.40 0.08 -3.49
C ARG A 170 -5.65 -1.21 -3.15
N GLU A 171 -5.87 -1.76 -1.96
CA GLU A 171 -5.19 -2.97 -1.49
C GLU A 171 -5.40 -4.16 -2.44
N SER A 172 -6.61 -4.31 -3.01
CA SER A 172 -6.91 -5.36 -3.98
C SER A 172 -6.08 -5.24 -5.26
N GLU A 173 -6.00 -4.03 -5.85
CA GLU A 173 -5.18 -3.79 -7.03
C GLU A 173 -3.69 -4.05 -6.76
N MET A 174 -3.21 -3.68 -5.56
CA MET A 174 -1.83 -3.88 -5.16
C MET A 174 -1.50 -5.36 -4.95
N LEU A 175 -2.45 -6.13 -4.39
CA LEU A 175 -2.33 -7.57 -4.22
C LEU A 175 -2.30 -8.28 -5.58
N GLU A 176 -3.18 -7.87 -6.50
CA GLU A 176 -3.20 -8.38 -7.87
C GLU A 176 -1.89 -8.08 -8.60
N ALA A 177 -1.39 -6.85 -8.50
CA ALA A 177 -0.10 -6.44 -9.05
C ALA A 177 1.07 -7.26 -8.50
N LEU A 178 1.07 -7.53 -7.19
CA LEU A 178 2.06 -8.36 -6.52
C LEU A 178 1.99 -9.82 -7.02
N LYS A 179 0.79 -10.41 -7.10
CA LYS A 179 0.60 -11.78 -7.64
C LYS A 179 1.09 -11.86 -9.09
N ALA A 180 0.77 -10.86 -9.92
CA ALA A 180 1.24 -10.78 -11.30
C ALA A 180 2.77 -10.75 -11.40
N TYR A 181 3.42 -9.97 -10.53
CA TYR A 181 4.88 -9.89 -10.46
C TYR A 181 5.53 -11.22 -10.05
N ASP A 182 4.96 -11.91 -9.06
CA ASP A 182 5.47 -13.20 -8.58
C ASP A 182 5.36 -14.28 -9.66
N LEU A 183 4.24 -14.33 -10.39
CA LEU A 183 4.05 -15.24 -11.52
C LEU A 183 5.00 -14.92 -12.68
N TRP A 184 5.21 -13.64 -12.97
CA TRP A 184 6.19 -13.21 -13.97
C TRP A 184 7.62 -13.64 -13.58
N LYS A 185 8.01 -13.50 -12.31
CA LYS A 185 9.31 -13.97 -11.80
C LYS A 185 9.47 -15.50 -11.90
N LYS A 186 8.37 -16.27 -11.84
CA LYS A 186 8.35 -17.72 -12.08
C LYS A 186 8.48 -18.10 -13.56
N GLY A 187 8.52 -17.13 -14.47
CA GLY A 187 8.67 -17.36 -15.91
C GLY A 187 7.36 -17.58 -16.67
N LEU A 188 6.21 -17.33 -16.05
CA LEU A 188 4.93 -17.43 -16.75
C LEU A 188 4.80 -16.34 -17.81
N THR A 189 4.18 -16.70 -18.93
CA THR A 189 3.80 -15.77 -19.98
C THR A 189 2.67 -14.85 -19.52
N LEU A 190 2.50 -13.72 -20.20
CA LEU A 190 1.46 -12.75 -19.85
C LEU A 190 0.05 -13.35 -19.93
N THR A 191 -0.15 -14.28 -20.86
CA THR A 191 -1.41 -15.00 -21.03
C THR A 191 -1.70 -15.91 -19.83
N GLU A 192 -0.71 -16.69 -19.40
CA GLU A 192 -0.80 -17.58 -18.22
C GLU A 192 -1.03 -16.76 -16.93
N ILE A 193 -0.33 -15.65 -16.76
CA ILE A 193 -0.55 -14.72 -15.64
C ILE A 193 -2.00 -14.20 -15.66
N GLY A 194 -2.47 -13.75 -16.82
CA GLY A 194 -3.82 -13.22 -16.99
C GLY A 194 -4.92 -14.23 -16.67
N ALA A 195 -4.69 -15.51 -17.02
CA ALA A 195 -5.59 -16.62 -16.70
C ALA A 195 -5.58 -16.92 -15.19
N GLU A 196 -4.41 -17.01 -14.58
CA GLU A 196 -4.23 -17.29 -13.15
C GLU A 196 -4.81 -16.19 -12.23
N LEU A 197 -4.80 -14.93 -12.67
CA LEU A 197 -5.44 -13.84 -11.91
C LEU A 197 -6.97 -13.91 -11.96
N ARG A 198 -7.55 -14.52 -12.99
CA ARG A 198 -9.01 -14.64 -13.20
C ARG A 198 -9.55 -16.03 -12.90
N ASN A 199 -8.70 -16.95 -12.45
CA ASN A 199 -9.03 -18.36 -12.28
C ASN A 199 -9.60 -18.98 -13.57
N TRP A 200 -8.93 -18.74 -14.70
CA TRP A 200 -9.26 -19.33 -15.99
C TRP A 200 -8.41 -20.56 -16.27
N THR A 201 -9.02 -21.58 -16.86
CA THR A 201 -8.32 -22.78 -17.31
C THR A 201 -7.93 -22.61 -18.77
N ILE A 202 -6.61 -22.59 -19.04
CA ILE A 202 -6.06 -22.50 -20.39
C ILE A 202 -5.23 -23.73 -20.73
N GLU A 203 -5.31 -24.22 -21.96
CA GLU A 203 -4.45 -25.28 -22.48
C GLU A 203 -3.55 -24.79 -23.61
N ARG A 204 -2.28 -25.18 -23.53
CA ARG A 204 -1.29 -24.85 -24.56
C ARG A 204 -1.49 -25.77 -25.75
N THR A 205 -1.88 -25.20 -26.89
CA THR A 205 -2.09 -25.96 -28.12
C THR A 205 -0.97 -25.67 -29.11
N SER A 206 -0.35 -26.73 -29.65
CA SER A 206 0.61 -26.60 -30.74
C SER A 206 -0.13 -26.34 -32.05
N ILE A 207 0.14 -25.21 -32.70
CA ILE A 207 -0.48 -24.88 -33.99
C ILE A 207 0.17 -25.72 -35.09
N LYS A 208 -0.65 -26.38 -35.92
CA LYS A 208 -0.23 -27.01 -37.19
C LYS A 208 -0.86 -26.28 -38.38
N SER A 209 -0.57 -24.99 -38.58
CA SER A 209 -1.06 -24.28 -39.76
C SER A 209 -0.02 -23.33 -40.35
N ALA A 210 -0.06 -23.19 -41.68
CA ALA A 210 0.94 -22.49 -42.49
C ALA A 210 0.97 -20.97 -42.29
N SER A 211 0.02 -20.41 -41.54
CA SER A 211 -0.15 -18.97 -41.31
C SER A 211 0.56 -18.45 -40.04
N TYR A 212 1.13 -19.32 -39.21
CA TYR A 212 1.78 -18.94 -37.96
C TYR A 212 3.30 -19.17 -37.99
N ARG A 213 4.06 -18.34 -37.27
CA ARG A 213 5.51 -18.46 -37.21
C ARG A 213 5.89 -19.62 -36.28
N LYS A 214 6.95 -20.33 -36.64
CA LYS A 214 7.54 -21.38 -35.80
C LYS A 214 7.97 -20.78 -34.46
N GLY A 215 7.27 -21.15 -33.38
CA GLY A 215 7.48 -20.61 -32.02
C GLY A 215 6.26 -19.92 -31.41
N ASP A 216 5.22 -19.64 -32.22
CA ASP A 216 3.99 -19.06 -31.73
C ASP A 216 3.26 -20.05 -30.80
N THR A 217 2.93 -19.60 -29.59
CA THR A 217 2.17 -20.38 -28.61
C THR A 217 0.72 -19.92 -28.60
N MET A 218 -0.22 -20.82 -28.89
CA MET A 218 -1.66 -20.57 -28.77
C MET A 218 -2.22 -21.23 -27.50
N TYR A 219 -3.20 -20.56 -26.89
CA TYR A 219 -3.90 -21.05 -25.73
C TYR A 219 -5.38 -21.18 -26.04
N GLU A 220 -5.97 -22.34 -25.72
CA GLU A 220 -7.41 -22.54 -25.76
C GLU A 220 -7.97 -22.33 -24.35
N ILE A 221 -8.98 -21.47 -24.20
CA ILE A 221 -9.65 -21.22 -22.92
C ILE A 221 -10.76 -22.26 -22.76
N LYS A 222 -10.60 -23.19 -21.81
CA LYS A 222 -11.58 -24.26 -21.56
C LYS A 222 -12.74 -23.82 -20.68
N GLU A 223 -12.42 -23.12 -19.61
CA GLU A 223 -13.40 -22.65 -18.63
C GLU A 223 -13.02 -21.25 -18.16
N ALA A 224 -13.95 -20.31 -18.34
CA ALA A 224 -13.83 -18.94 -17.86
C ALA A 224 -14.97 -18.69 -16.87
N ASN A 225 -14.67 -18.80 -15.58
CA ASN A 225 -15.60 -18.32 -14.56
C ASN A 225 -15.76 -16.80 -14.74
N GLU A 226 -16.98 -16.37 -15.06
CA GLU A 226 -17.39 -14.98 -15.29
C GLU A 226 -16.85 -14.28 -16.56
N MET A 227 -16.87 -14.93 -17.72
CA MET A 227 -16.81 -14.16 -18.97
C MET A 227 -18.15 -13.44 -19.19
N LYS A 228 -18.24 -12.14 -18.84
CA LYS A 228 -19.29 -11.28 -19.40
C LYS A 228 -18.85 -10.89 -20.82
N PRO A 229 -19.49 -11.40 -21.89
CA PRO A 229 -19.14 -11.01 -23.24
C PRO A 229 -19.29 -9.49 -23.39
N GLN A 230 -18.23 -8.85 -23.87
CA GLN A 230 -18.28 -7.43 -24.20
C GLN A 230 -18.60 -7.28 -25.68
N TYR A 231 -19.79 -6.75 -25.96
CA TYR A 231 -20.25 -6.52 -27.32
C TYR A 231 -19.72 -5.19 -27.86
N GLY A 232 -19.29 -5.21 -29.12
CA GLY A 232 -18.98 -3.99 -29.86
C GLY A 232 -20.23 -3.13 -30.06
N ARG A 233 -20.03 -1.89 -30.52
CA ARG A 233 -21.11 -0.91 -30.77
C ARG A 233 -22.18 -1.42 -31.75
N ASN A 234 -21.83 -2.44 -32.54
CA ASN A 234 -22.66 -3.06 -33.57
C ASN A 234 -23.15 -4.47 -33.20
N GLY A 235 -23.01 -4.90 -31.94
CA GLY A 235 -23.45 -6.22 -31.49
C GLY A 235 -22.52 -7.38 -31.83
N GLU A 236 -21.37 -7.11 -32.45
CA GLU A 236 -20.33 -8.11 -32.68
C GLU A 236 -19.73 -8.58 -31.34
N VAL A 237 -19.63 -9.91 -31.16
CA VAL A 237 -18.76 -10.49 -30.13
C VAL A 237 -17.35 -10.13 -30.57
N ILE A 238 -16.65 -9.32 -29.78
CA ILE A 238 -15.28 -8.93 -30.11
C ILE A 238 -14.40 -10.16 -29.82
N GLY A 239 -14.31 -11.01 -30.85
CA GLY A 239 -13.47 -12.19 -30.86
C GLY A 239 -12.01 -11.82 -30.71
N ASP A 240 -11.36 -12.58 -29.84
CA ASP A 240 -9.94 -12.89 -29.81
C ASP A 240 -8.92 -11.76 -29.53
N LEU A 241 -8.22 -11.97 -28.41
CA LEU A 241 -6.92 -11.40 -28.02
C LEU A 241 -6.86 -9.89 -27.72
N VAL A 242 -7.44 -9.02 -28.54
CA VAL A 242 -7.42 -7.57 -28.31
C VAL A 242 -8.38 -7.18 -27.19
N GLN A 243 -9.51 -7.87 -27.08
CA GLN A 243 -10.41 -7.72 -25.93
C GLN A 243 -9.89 -8.42 -24.68
N TYR A 244 -9.16 -9.53 -24.84
CA TYR A 244 -8.43 -10.21 -23.75
C TYR A 244 -7.41 -9.25 -23.12
N ALA A 245 -6.64 -8.52 -23.95
CA ALA A 245 -5.74 -7.45 -23.53
C ALA A 245 -6.47 -6.23 -22.92
N LYS A 246 -7.61 -5.80 -23.49
CA LYS A 246 -8.42 -4.71 -22.91
C LYS A 246 -9.10 -5.09 -21.59
N ALA A 247 -9.55 -6.33 -21.42
CA ALA A 247 -10.15 -6.89 -20.21
C ALA A 247 -9.12 -7.11 -19.09
N LEU A 248 -7.84 -7.17 -19.45
CA LEU A 248 -6.69 -7.06 -18.55
C LEU A 248 -6.40 -5.64 -18.04
N GLY A 249 -7.24 -4.65 -18.39
CA GLY A 249 -6.99 -3.25 -18.03
C GLY A 249 -5.80 -2.63 -18.75
N PHE A 250 -5.27 -3.30 -19.78
CA PHE A 250 -4.18 -2.77 -20.60
C PHE A 250 -4.76 -1.84 -21.67
N ARG A 251 -4.48 -0.54 -21.56
CA ARG A 251 -4.67 0.38 -22.69
C ARG A 251 -3.59 0.09 -23.73
N MET A 252 -3.94 -0.64 -24.78
CA MET A 252 -3.19 -0.53 -26.03
C MET A 252 -3.50 0.83 -26.64
N THR A 253 -2.51 1.72 -26.71
CA THR A 253 -2.59 2.92 -27.53
C THR A 253 -2.59 2.51 -28.99
N THR A 254 -3.77 2.41 -29.58
CA THR A 254 -3.94 2.15 -31.00
C THR A 254 -3.42 3.33 -31.81
N LYS A 255 -2.20 3.21 -32.35
CA LYS A 255 -1.86 3.76 -33.66
C LYS A 255 -0.93 2.79 -34.39
N GLY A 256 -1.51 2.09 -35.36
CA GLY A 256 -0.78 1.31 -36.34
C GLY A 256 -0.52 -0.13 -35.89
N ARG A 257 -0.88 -1.07 -36.77
CA ARG A 257 -0.52 -2.48 -36.69
C ARG A 257 0.98 -2.63 -36.39
N ARG A 258 1.36 -2.90 -35.15
CA ARG A 258 2.63 -3.55 -34.85
C ARG A 258 2.42 -4.61 -33.77
N ASN A 259 2.96 -5.76 -34.12
CA ASN A 259 2.85 -7.06 -33.51
C ASN A 259 3.06 -7.08 -32.01
N VAL A 260 2.51 -8.16 -31.46
CA VAL A 260 2.88 -8.96 -30.28
C VAL A 260 4.40 -9.13 -30.01
N ASP A 261 5.29 -8.52 -30.80
CA ASP A 261 6.75 -8.66 -30.77
C ASP A 261 7.42 -7.68 -29.76
N ASN A 262 6.70 -6.68 -29.23
CA ASN A 262 7.27 -5.73 -28.24
C ASN A 262 7.41 -6.30 -26.81
N ILE A 263 7.10 -7.58 -26.58
CA ILE A 263 7.35 -8.27 -25.30
C ILE A 263 8.87 -8.39 -25.03
N HIS A 264 9.72 -8.19 -26.04
CA HIS A 264 11.18 -8.24 -25.92
C HIS A 264 11.87 -6.88 -25.75
N GLU A 265 11.17 -5.76 -25.90
CA GLU A 265 11.71 -4.40 -25.71
C GLU A 265 11.04 -3.70 -24.50
N GLY A 266 11.47 -4.07 -23.30
CA GLY A 266 11.52 -3.17 -22.13
C GLY A 266 10.24 -2.81 -21.36
N GLU A 267 9.03 -2.93 -21.91
CA GLU A 267 7.81 -2.48 -21.22
C GLU A 267 7.00 -3.63 -20.60
N PHE A 268 7.07 -3.75 -19.27
CA PHE A 268 6.27 -4.71 -18.51
C PHE A 268 4.78 -4.31 -18.51
N PRO A 269 3.86 -5.28 -18.54
CA PRO A 269 2.43 -4.99 -18.41
C PRO A 269 2.12 -4.21 -17.13
N LEU A 270 1.11 -3.34 -17.21
CA LEU A 270 0.61 -2.48 -16.14
C LEU A 270 0.65 -3.10 -14.71
N PRO A 271 0.04 -4.25 -14.34
CA PRO A 271 0.16 -4.79 -12.98
C PRO A 271 1.62 -5.07 -12.56
N ILE A 272 2.43 -5.63 -13.46
CA ILE A 272 3.86 -5.90 -13.20
C ILE A 272 4.63 -4.58 -13.07
N ARG A 273 4.35 -3.58 -13.91
CA ARG A 273 4.92 -2.23 -13.82
C ARG A 273 4.55 -1.55 -12.51
N LYS A 274 3.28 -1.60 -12.11
CA LYS A 274 2.79 -1.06 -10.83
C LYS A 274 3.49 -1.73 -9.65
N ALA A 275 3.65 -3.05 -9.70
CA ALA A 275 4.39 -3.79 -8.69
C ALA A 275 5.86 -3.35 -8.63
N LYS A 276 6.56 -3.26 -9.76
CA LYS A 276 7.94 -2.76 -9.82
C LYS A 276 8.09 -1.36 -9.24
N LYS A 277 7.19 -0.43 -9.61
CA LYS A 277 7.15 0.92 -9.04
C LYS A 277 6.97 0.88 -7.51
N ASN A 278 6.11 0.00 -6.99
CA ASN A 278 5.96 -0.15 -5.54
C ASN A 278 7.20 -0.77 -4.88
N ILE A 279 7.88 -1.73 -5.51
CA ILE A 279 9.15 -2.30 -5.03
C ILE A 279 10.21 -1.19 -4.91
N GLU A 280 10.40 -0.41 -5.97
CA GLU A 280 11.34 0.72 -5.98
C GLU A 280 10.94 1.79 -4.94
N ALA A 281 9.64 2.02 -4.75
CA ALA A 281 9.18 3.00 -3.77
C ALA A 281 9.50 2.59 -2.34
N VAL A 282 9.31 1.31 -1.98
CA VAL A 282 9.55 0.87 -0.60
C VAL A 282 11.03 0.97 -0.24
N GLU A 283 11.93 0.77 -1.20
CA GLU A 283 13.38 1.02 -1.04
C GLU A 283 13.67 2.48 -0.64
N ASN A 284 12.85 3.39 -1.16
CA ASN A 284 12.89 4.83 -0.90
C ASN A 284 11.98 5.26 0.26
N SER A 285 11.53 4.32 1.11
CA SER A 285 10.65 4.60 2.26
C SER A 285 9.30 5.23 1.87
N LYS A 286 8.84 5.01 0.64
CA LYS A 286 7.55 5.45 0.11
C LYS A 286 6.71 4.23 -0.26
N PHE A 287 5.38 4.38 -0.34
CA PHE A 287 4.54 3.25 -0.74
C PHE A 287 3.27 3.66 -1.48
N GLY A 288 2.80 2.75 -2.33
CA GLY A 288 1.61 2.92 -3.14
C GLY A 288 1.80 3.83 -4.36
N VAL A 289 3.04 4.10 -4.77
CA VAL A 289 3.33 5.01 -5.88
C VAL A 289 2.91 4.44 -7.23
N GLY A 290 2.82 3.11 -7.37
CA GLY A 290 2.33 2.47 -8.60
C GLY A 290 0.83 2.68 -8.86
N HIS A 291 0.09 3.25 -7.90
CA HIS A 291 -1.37 3.37 -7.98
C HIS A 291 -1.86 4.82 -7.81
N LEU A 292 -0.97 5.81 -7.97
CA LEU A 292 -1.34 7.22 -7.88
C LEU A 292 -2.30 7.62 -9.01
N LYS A 293 -3.30 8.42 -8.66
CA LYS A 293 -4.33 8.91 -9.59
C LYS A 293 -3.69 9.98 -10.48
N GLY A 294 -3.23 9.60 -11.68
CA GLY A 294 -2.52 10.51 -12.57
C GLY A 294 -1.26 9.96 -13.22
N ASP A 295 -0.89 8.71 -12.91
CA ASP A 295 -0.07 7.89 -13.82
C ASP A 295 -0.90 7.63 -15.10
N LYS A 296 -1.10 8.70 -15.87
CA LYS A 296 -1.48 8.63 -17.26
C LYS A 296 -0.24 8.10 -17.98
N ASP A 297 -0.41 6.96 -18.62
CA ASP A 297 0.41 6.61 -19.78
C ASP A 297 0.21 7.69 -20.87
#